data_AF-D3IBP1-F1
#
_entry.id   AF-D3IBP1-F1
#
_cell.length_a   1.000
_cell.length_b   1.000
_cell.length_c   1.000
_cell.angle_alpha   90.00
_cell.angle_beta   90.00
_cell.angle_gamma   90.00
#
_symmetry.space_group_name_H-M   'P 1'
#
loop_
_entity.id
_entity.type
_entity.pdbx_description
1 polymer ?
#
loop_
_entity_poly.entity_id
_entity_poly.type
_entity_poly.pdbx_seq_one_letter_code
_entity_poly.pdbx_strand_id
1 'polypeptide(L)'
;MKNISILFCAFLLATTTLVGCDNSGDDNKNVPTTCYFGGWIDLQKIPTITKETFQKQIVGKGWKHEFTQEINAKGIIAQKSYYKDLMGISPIDFYFTEGSVTSFFYSDALNQDVKTTKDYIYDEATNTIQLINSKEPNNRILECDGTHLSIIQFLGYKNDGTGKLTENYGVSRYRKMTTQELEEMQKTYIEKP
;
A
#
# COMPACT_ATOMS: atom_id res chain seq x y z
N MET A 1 -40.74 -47.36 -20.82
CA MET A 1 -41.64 -46.21 -21.02
C MET A 1 -41.43 -45.23 -19.87
N LYS A 2 -41.05 -43.97 -20.18
CA LYS A 2 -41.25 -42.69 -19.44
C LYS A 2 -41.00 -42.66 -17.92
N ASN A 3 -40.25 -41.76 -17.27
CA ASN A 3 -39.65 -40.46 -17.56
C ASN A 3 -38.52 -40.24 -16.52
N ILE A 4 -37.31 -39.83 -16.89
CA ILE A 4 -36.75 -38.47 -16.73
C ILE A 4 -37.08 -37.78 -15.40
N SER A 5 -36.07 -37.65 -14.53
CA SER A 5 -35.76 -36.37 -13.89
C SER A 5 -34.28 -36.33 -13.51
N ILE A 6 -33.50 -35.59 -14.31
CA ILE A 6 -32.08 -35.32 -14.11
C ILE A 6 -32.00 -34.14 -13.14
N LEU A 7 -31.54 -34.39 -11.91
CA LEU A 7 -31.22 -33.31 -10.98
C LEU A 7 -29.78 -32.85 -11.28
N PHE A 8 -29.66 -31.84 -12.15
CA PHE A 8 -28.41 -31.10 -12.36
C PHE A 8 -28.11 -30.29 -11.09
N CYS A 9 -27.28 -30.84 -10.19
CA CYS A 9 -26.58 -30.02 -9.20
C CYS A 9 -25.47 -29.26 -9.94
N ALA A 10 -25.84 -28.10 -10.49
CA ALA A 10 -24.89 -27.10 -10.91
C ALA A 10 -24.12 -26.61 -9.67
N PHE A 11 -22.93 -27.15 -9.45
CA PHE A 11 -21.93 -26.47 -8.63
C PHE A 11 -21.56 -25.19 -9.38
N LEU A 12 -22.20 -24.08 -9.00
CA LEU A 12 -21.68 -22.75 -9.31
C LEU A 12 -20.31 -22.65 -8.63
N LEU A 13 -19.23 -22.89 -9.39
CA LEU A 13 -17.97 -22.24 -9.10
C LEU A 13 -18.26 -20.74 -9.21
N ALA A 14 -18.40 -20.08 -8.05
CA ALA A 14 -18.24 -18.64 -7.98
C ALA A 14 -16.76 -18.37 -8.25
N THR A 15 -16.40 -18.31 -9.53
CA THR A 15 -15.17 -17.66 -9.97
C THR A 15 -15.28 -16.23 -9.48
N THR A 16 -14.45 -15.86 -8.50
CA THR A 16 -14.24 -14.46 -8.12
C THR A 16 -13.76 -13.73 -9.37
N THR A 17 -14.68 -13.10 -10.08
CA THR A 17 -14.34 -12.19 -11.16
C THR A 17 -13.67 -10.99 -10.50
N LEU A 18 -12.33 -10.96 -10.55
CA LEU A 18 -11.60 -9.71 -10.49
C LEU A 18 -12.19 -8.82 -11.57
N VAL A 19 -12.88 -7.76 -11.17
CA VAL A 19 -13.34 -6.73 -12.12
C VAL A 19 -12.07 -6.06 -12.61
N GLY A 20 -11.62 -6.45 -13.81
CA GLY A 20 -10.56 -5.76 -14.52
C GLY A 20 -11.02 -4.34 -14.86
N CYS A 21 -10.14 -3.37 -14.65
CA CYS A 21 -10.40 -1.99 -15.05
C CYS A 21 -10.43 -1.90 -16.59
N ASP A 22 -11.60 -1.67 -17.17
CA ASP A 22 -11.70 -1.12 -18.52
C ASP A 22 -11.28 0.36 -18.46
N ASN A 23 -10.04 0.65 -18.87
CA ASN A 23 -9.62 2.02 -19.19
C ASN A 23 -9.82 2.25 -20.68
N SER A 24 -10.90 2.93 -21.05
CA SER A 24 -10.99 3.60 -22.34
C SER A 24 -10.10 4.86 -22.29
N GLY A 25 -8.92 4.81 -22.90
CA GLY A 25 -8.08 5.98 -23.18
C GLY A 25 -6.58 5.71 -23.24
N ASP A 26 -6.07 5.58 -24.47
CA ASP A 26 -4.69 5.77 -24.96
C ASP A 26 -3.52 4.98 -24.34
N ASP A 27 -3.13 3.94 -25.09
CA ASP A 27 -1.80 3.63 -25.63
C ASP A 27 -0.56 3.78 -24.74
N ASN A 28 -0.02 2.60 -24.41
CA ASN A 28 1.38 2.31 -24.16
C ASN A 28 1.97 2.77 -22.81
N LYS A 29 1.77 1.93 -21.79
CA LYS A 29 2.75 1.58 -20.74
C LYS A 29 2.23 0.32 -20.03
N ASN A 30 3.12 -0.63 -19.72
CA ASN A 30 2.82 -1.75 -18.83
C ASN A 30 2.22 -1.21 -17.52
N VAL A 31 0.89 -1.26 -17.39
CA VAL A 31 0.18 -0.90 -16.16
C VAL A 31 0.18 -2.14 -15.27
N PRO A 32 0.65 -2.07 -14.00
CA PRO A 32 0.64 -3.22 -13.10
C PRO A 32 -0.78 -3.76 -12.88
N THR A 33 -0.95 -5.08 -13.03
CA THR A 33 -2.23 -5.81 -13.08
C THR A 33 -3.00 -5.91 -11.75
N THR A 34 -2.68 -5.12 -10.74
CA THR A 34 -3.49 -5.05 -9.50
C THR A 34 -3.55 -3.62 -9.00
N CYS A 35 -4.28 -2.82 -9.74
CA CYS A 35 -4.83 -1.54 -9.31
C CYS A 35 -6.11 -1.83 -8.52
N TYR A 36 -6.14 -1.55 -7.21
CA TYR A 36 -7.29 -1.85 -6.33
C TYR A 36 -8.48 -0.88 -6.51
N PHE A 37 -8.63 -0.26 -7.68
CA PHE A 37 -9.55 0.85 -7.90
C PHE A 37 -11.00 0.40 -7.76
N GLY A 38 -11.68 0.88 -6.72
CA GLY A 38 -13.05 0.47 -6.41
C GLY A 38 -13.16 -0.98 -5.92
N GLY A 39 -12.03 -1.60 -5.56
CA GLY A 39 -11.96 -2.99 -5.09
C GLY A 39 -12.31 -3.15 -3.60
N TRP A 40 -12.12 -4.37 -3.12
CA TRP A 40 -12.33 -4.74 -1.72
C TRP A 40 -11.26 -5.71 -1.25
N ILE A 41 -10.79 -5.53 -0.01
CA ILE A 41 -9.85 -6.43 0.67
C ILE A 41 -10.52 -7.04 1.91
N ASP A 42 -10.46 -8.36 2.04
CA ASP A 42 -10.82 -9.05 3.28
C ASP A 42 -9.71 -8.87 4.32
N LEU A 43 -9.87 -7.88 5.21
CA LEU A 43 -8.87 -7.53 6.22
C LEU A 43 -8.58 -8.67 7.23
N GLN A 44 -9.45 -9.68 7.29
CA GLN A 44 -9.30 -10.86 8.15
C GLN A 44 -8.53 -12.01 7.47
N LYS A 45 -8.31 -11.92 6.15
CA LYS A 45 -7.64 -12.96 5.36
C LYS A 45 -6.35 -12.49 4.71
N ILE A 46 -5.73 -11.44 5.25
CA ILE A 46 -4.42 -10.99 4.80
C ILE A 46 -3.39 -12.09 5.11
N PRO A 47 -2.66 -12.62 4.11
CA PRO A 47 -1.69 -13.69 4.32
C PRO A 47 -0.59 -13.25 5.29
N THR A 48 -0.19 -14.13 6.21
CA THR A 48 0.96 -13.87 7.10
C THR A 48 2.24 -13.74 6.29
N ILE A 49 3.05 -12.74 6.61
CA ILE A 49 4.40 -12.57 6.08
C ILE A 49 5.37 -12.93 7.19
N THR A 50 6.23 -13.91 6.94
CA THR A 50 7.18 -14.32 7.98
C THR A 50 8.29 -13.29 8.17
N LYS A 51 8.96 -13.26 9.33
CA LYS A 51 10.17 -12.43 9.51
C LYS A 51 11.22 -12.72 8.45
N GLU A 52 11.42 -14.00 8.11
CA GLU A 52 12.36 -14.39 7.04
C GLU A 52 11.95 -13.81 5.68
N THR A 53 10.66 -13.90 5.35
CA THR A 53 10.12 -13.34 4.10
C THR A 53 10.27 -11.83 4.07
N PHE A 54 9.93 -11.15 5.17
CA PHE A 54 10.10 -9.70 5.32
C PHE A 54 11.57 -9.28 5.13
N GLN A 55 12.51 -9.96 5.81
CA GLN A 55 13.94 -9.70 5.67
C GLN A 55 14.43 -9.92 4.22
N LYS A 56 14.08 -11.07 3.63
CA LYS A 56 14.49 -11.43 2.28
C LYS A 56 13.90 -10.51 1.22
N GLN A 57 12.63 -10.14 1.33
CA GLN A 57 11.89 -9.47 0.27
C GLN A 57 11.78 -7.95 0.45
N ILE A 58 11.82 -7.41 1.67
CA ILE A 58 11.59 -5.97 1.92
C ILE A 58 12.85 -5.27 2.41
N VAL A 59 13.57 -5.85 3.35
CA VAL A 59 14.79 -5.24 3.90
C VAL A 59 15.89 -5.14 2.84
N GLY A 60 16.65 -4.05 2.90
CA GLY A 60 17.72 -3.68 1.97
C GLY A 60 17.21 -3.16 0.62
N LYS A 61 15.94 -2.77 0.50
CA LYS A 61 15.33 -2.35 -0.77
C LYS A 61 14.60 -1.03 -0.66
N GLY A 62 14.70 -0.24 -1.72
CA GLY A 62 13.89 0.95 -1.96
C GLY A 62 12.56 0.57 -2.63
N TRP A 63 11.51 1.32 -2.30
CA TRP A 63 10.14 1.11 -2.71
C TRP A 63 9.56 2.42 -3.18
N LYS A 64 9.39 2.54 -4.49
CA LYS A 64 8.88 3.73 -5.16
C LYS A 64 7.37 3.63 -5.32
N HIS A 65 6.69 4.66 -4.85
CA HIS A 65 5.25 4.78 -4.86
C HIS A 65 4.70 4.71 -6.28
N GLU A 66 3.60 3.98 -6.44
CA GLU A 66 2.83 3.93 -7.69
C GLU A 66 1.44 4.55 -7.50
N PHE A 67 0.73 4.17 -6.44
CA PHE A 67 -0.57 4.74 -6.09
C PHE A 67 -0.90 4.56 -4.61
N THR A 68 -1.84 5.39 -4.13
CA THR A 68 -2.51 5.23 -2.84
C THR A 68 -3.99 5.53 -3.02
N GLN A 69 -4.85 4.71 -2.41
CA GLN A 69 -6.31 4.90 -2.42
C GLN A 69 -6.84 4.72 -1.00
N GLU A 70 -7.75 5.59 -0.55
CA GLU A 70 -8.36 5.45 0.77
C GLU A 70 -9.06 4.08 0.89
N ILE A 71 -8.90 3.44 2.05
CA ILE A 71 -9.59 2.20 2.40
C ILE A 71 -10.36 2.42 3.71
N ASN A 72 -11.61 1.98 3.75
CA ASN A 72 -12.40 2.07 4.97
C ASN A 72 -12.24 0.83 5.85
N ALA A 73 -12.78 0.88 7.08
CA ALA A 73 -12.72 -0.23 8.04
C ALA A 73 -13.40 -1.53 7.57
N LYS A 74 -14.22 -1.48 6.50
CA LYS A 74 -14.83 -2.65 5.88
C LYS A 74 -13.97 -3.22 4.73
N GLY A 75 -12.83 -2.62 4.44
CA GLY A 75 -11.93 -3.02 3.37
C GLY A 75 -12.30 -2.50 1.97
N ILE A 76 -13.28 -1.60 1.86
CA ILE A 76 -13.70 -1.03 0.56
C ILE A 76 -12.73 0.08 0.16
N ILE A 77 -12.28 0.05 -1.08
CA ILE A 77 -11.22 0.92 -1.61
C ILE A 77 -11.82 2.01 -2.51
N ALA A 78 -11.37 3.25 -2.33
CA ALA A 78 -11.81 4.39 -3.11
C ALA A 78 -11.42 4.23 -4.60
N GLN A 79 -12.24 4.76 -5.51
CA GLN A 79 -11.95 4.73 -6.95
C GLN A 79 -10.93 5.78 -7.41
N LYS A 80 -10.57 6.73 -6.55
CA LYS A 80 -9.64 7.82 -6.89
C LYS A 80 -8.37 7.69 -6.08
N SER A 81 -7.27 8.18 -6.66
CA SER A 81 -6.02 8.37 -5.92
C SER A 81 -6.26 9.32 -4.75
N TYR A 82 -5.72 8.97 -3.59
CA TYR A 82 -5.77 9.79 -2.38
C TYR A 82 -5.18 11.19 -2.62
N TYR A 83 -4.09 11.28 -3.38
CA TYR A 83 -3.35 12.53 -3.60
C TYR A 83 -3.94 13.43 -4.69
N LYS A 84 -4.97 12.99 -5.43
CA LYS A 84 -5.45 13.73 -6.62
C LYS A 84 -5.91 15.17 -6.32
N ASP A 85 -6.55 15.36 -5.16
CA ASP A 85 -7.19 16.62 -4.78
C ASP A 85 -6.62 17.18 -3.46
N LEU A 86 -5.48 16.66 -3.00
CA LEU A 86 -4.81 17.10 -1.77
C LEU A 86 -3.71 18.11 -2.09
N MET A 87 -3.64 19.17 -1.29
CA MET A 87 -2.54 20.14 -1.30
C MET A 87 -1.69 19.95 -0.03
N GLY A 88 -0.38 20.13 -0.11
CA GLY A 88 0.50 20.03 1.07
C GLY A 88 0.96 18.63 1.44
N ILE A 89 0.48 17.58 0.74
CA ILE A 89 0.80 16.18 1.06
C ILE A 89 1.26 15.49 -0.22
N SER A 90 2.47 14.95 -0.19
CA SER A 90 3.05 14.18 -1.29
C SER A 90 3.02 12.67 -1.01
N PRO A 91 3.09 11.85 -2.08
CA PRO A 91 3.43 10.45 -1.95
C PRO A 91 4.75 10.24 -1.20
N ILE A 92 4.82 9.13 -0.48
CA ILE A 92 6.00 8.77 0.31
C ILE A 92 6.61 7.52 -0.29
N ASP A 93 7.87 7.61 -0.68
CA ASP A 93 8.70 6.47 -1.04
C ASP A 93 9.44 5.95 0.19
N PHE A 94 9.82 4.67 0.20
CA PHE A 94 10.45 4.03 1.36
C PHE A 94 11.78 3.37 1.02
N TYR A 95 12.69 3.33 1.99
CA TYR A 95 13.84 2.44 2.01
C TYR A 95 13.92 1.74 3.37
N PHE A 96 13.87 0.41 3.37
CA PHE A 96 13.95 -0.38 4.60
C PHE A 96 15.36 -0.90 4.80
N THR A 97 15.95 -0.62 5.96
CA THR A 97 17.15 -1.30 6.46
C THR A 97 16.78 -2.22 7.62
N GLU A 98 17.79 -2.87 8.20
CA GLU A 98 17.62 -3.63 9.43
C GLU A 98 17.30 -2.65 10.57
N GLY A 99 16.05 -2.67 11.04
CA GLY A 99 15.59 -1.89 12.19
C GLY A 99 15.22 -0.43 11.90
N SER A 100 15.48 0.13 10.72
CA SER A 100 15.04 1.49 10.37
C SER A 100 14.46 1.63 8.97
N VAL A 101 13.53 2.57 8.82
CA VAL A 101 12.90 2.93 7.55
C VAL A 101 13.17 4.40 7.27
N THR A 102 13.69 4.67 6.08
CA THR A 102 13.80 6.02 5.53
C THR A 102 12.60 6.29 4.64
N SER A 103 11.88 7.37 4.92
CA SER A 103 10.81 7.89 4.09
C SER A 103 11.34 9.04 3.25
N PHE A 104 11.05 9.06 1.96
CA PHE A 104 11.41 10.15 1.03
C PHE A 104 10.14 10.79 0.49
N PHE A 105 10.04 12.10 0.57
CA PHE A 105 8.86 12.83 0.11
C PHE A 105 9.20 14.29 -0.16
N TYR A 106 8.36 14.94 -0.97
CA TYR A 106 8.47 16.38 -1.19
C TYR A 106 7.72 17.14 -0.08
N SER A 107 8.37 18.11 0.55
CA SER A 107 7.75 18.94 1.58
C SER A 107 7.37 20.30 1.01
N ASP A 108 6.07 20.55 0.79
CA ASP A 108 5.57 21.86 0.35
C ASP A 108 5.95 22.98 1.34
N ALA A 109 5.97 22.68 2.64
CA ALA A 109 6.35 23.63 3.69
C ALA A 109 7.81 24.10 3.59
N LEU A 110 8.71 23.24 3.09
CA LEU A 110 10.12 23.54 2.91
C LEU A 110 10.49 23.78 1.43
N ASN A 111 9.54 23.57 0.52
CA ASN A 111 9.71 23.63 -0.92
C ASN A 111 10.90 22.79 -1.44
N GLN A 112 11.10 21.59 -0.88
CA GLN A 112 12.23 20.72 -1.21
C GLN A 112 11.95 19.24 -0.93
N ASP A 113 12.73 18.38 -1.58
CA ASP A 113 12.77 16.94 -1.35
C ASP A 113 13.48 16.61 -0.02
N VAL A 114 12.78 15.92 0.87
CA VAL A 114 13.27 15.60 2.22
C VAL A 114 13.18 14.12 2.54
N LYS A 115 14.14 13.65 3.33
CA LYS A 115 14.12 12.31 3.90
C LYS A 115 14.09 12.36 5.42
N THR A 116 13.47 11.35 6.01
CA THR A 116 13.47 11.14 7.46
C THR A 116 13.65 9.67 7.74
N THR A 117 14.53 9.33 8.67
CA THR A 117 14.74 7.95 9.11
C THR A 117 14.18 7.74 10.50
N LYS A 118 13.41 6.67 10.67
CA LYS A 118 12.85 6.25 11.96
C LYS A 118 13.12 4.77 12.18
N ASP A 119 13.40 4.41 13.42
CA ASP A 119 13.47 2.99 13.80
C ASP A 119 12.08 2.35 13.72
N TYR A 120 12.02 1.07 13.38
CA TYR A 120 10.79 0.30 13.36
C TYR A 120 10.95 -1.10 13.94
N ILE A 121 9.83 -1.68 14.35
CA ILE A 121 9.70 -3.09 14.69
C ILE A 121 8.69 -3.70 13.72
N TYR A 122 9.03 -4.88 13.19
CA TYR A 122 8.11 -5.69 12.41
C TYR A 122 7.49 -6.80 13.27
N ASP A 123 6.16 -6.82 13.32
CA ASP A 123 5.37 -7.86 13.98
C ASP A 123 4.74 -8.81 12.94
N GLU A 124 5.30 -10.02 12.86
CA GLU A 124 4.83 -11.12 12.00
C GLU A 124 3.43 -11.62 12.35
N ALA A 125 2.99 -11.49 13.61
CA ALA A 125 1.66 -11.96 14.00
C ALA A 125 0.54 -11.11 13.38
N THR A 126 0.84 -9.84 13.11
CA THR A 126 -0.12 -8.85 12.60
C THR A 126 0.23 -8.30 11.22
N ASN A 127 1.40 -8.67 10.69
CA ASN A 127 2.07 -8.04 9.54
C ASN A 127 2.29 -6.54 9.70
N THR A 128 2.45 -6.05 10.93
CA THR A 128 2.53 -4.60 11.16
C THR A 128 3.96 -4.09 11.24
N ILE A 129 4.16 -2.89 10.71
CA ILE A 129 5.37 -2.09 10.87
C ILE A 129 5.02 -0.98 11.86
N GLN A 130 5.61 -1.04 13.04
CA GLN A 130 5.46 -0.04 14.09
C GLN A 130 6.70 0.85 14.14
N LEU A 131 6.52 2.16 14.02
CA LEU A 131 7.61 3.12 14.19
C LEU A 131 7.90 3.33 15.69
N ILE A 132 9.16 3.20 16.08
CA ILE A 132 9.58 3.37 17.48
C ILE A 132 9.52 4.85 17.86
N ASN A 133 9.08 5.13 19.09
CA ASN A 133 8.89 6.49 19.62
C ASN A 133 7.94 7.37 18.77
N SER A 134 7.08 6.74 17.96
CA SER A 134 6.06 7.42 17.17
C SER A 134 4.67 7.28 17.81
N LYS A 135 3.85 8.32 17.67
CA LYS A 135 2.40 8.25 17.97
C LYS A 135 1.58 7.88 16.73
N GLU A 136 2.23 7.70 15.59
CA GLU A 136 1.57 7.27 14.36
C GLU A 136 1.12 5.81 14.52
N PRO A 137 -0.14 5.50 14.15
CA PRO A 137 -0.60 4.11 14.07
C PRO A 137 0.26 3.26 13.14
N ASN A 138 0.19 1.95 13.34
CA ASN A 138 1.00 1.01 12.59
C ASN A 138 0.55 0.92 11.12
N ASN A 139 1.53 0.77 10.24
CA ASN A 139 1.28 0.32 8.86
C ASN A 139 1.15 -1.21 8.86
N ARG A 140 0.41 -1.78 7.89
CA ARG A 140 0.25 -3.23 7.74
C ARG A 140 0.60 -3.69 6.35
N ILE A 141 1.48 -4.68 6.22
CA ILE A 141 1.85 -5.25 4.93
C ILE A 141 0.74 -6.19 4.46
N LEU A 142 0.29 -5.98 3.22
CA LEU A 142 -0.69 -6.82 2.55
C LEU A 142 -0.02 -7.98 1.81
N GLU A 143 0.99 -7.66 1.01
CA GLU A 143 1.67 -8.58 0.12
C GLU A 143 3.04 -8.01 -0.29
N CYS A 144 3.97 -8.90 -0.58
CA CYS A 144 5.24 -8.57 -1.23
C CYS A 144 5.68 -9.76 -2.09
N ASP A 145 6.00 -9.53 -3.36
CA ASP A 145 6.51 -10.56 -4.27
C ASP A 145 8.01 -10.37 -4.59
N GLY A 146 8.65 -9.39 -3.93
CA GLY A 146 10.04 -8.99 -4.17
C GLY A 146 10.23 -7.99 -5.32
N THR A 147 9.18 -7.71 -6.09
CA THR A 147 9.13 -6.68 -7.14
C THR A 147 8.13 -5.58 -6.83
N HIS A 148 7.03 -5.93 -6.16
CA HIS A 148 6.03 -5.01 -5.65
C HIS A 148 5.77 -5.25 -4.16
N LEU A 149 5.38 -4.18 -3.49
CA LEU A 149 5.00 -4.15 -2.09
C LEU A 149 3.66 -3.42 -1.98
N SER A 150 2.69 -4.01 -1.30
CA SER A 150 1.41 -3.37 -1.00
C SER A 150 1.25 -3.23 0.52
N ILE A 151 0.87 -2.04 0.98
CA ILE A 151 0.77 -1.68 2.40
C ILE A 151 -0.57 -0.99 2.65
N ILE A 152 -1.26 -1.36 3.75
CA ILE A 152 -2.25 -0.49 4.39
C ILE A 152 -1.46 0.55 5.19
N GLN A 153 -1.45 1.77 4.70
CA GLN A 153 -0.68 2.88 5.20
C GLN A 153 -1.56 3.84 5.99
N PHE A 154 -1.11 4.26 7.18
CA PHE A 154 -1.72 5.38 7.89
C PHE A 154 -1.49 6.68 7.12
N LEU A 155 -2.57 7.39 6.78
CA LEU A 155 -2.55 8.62 5.97
C LEU A 155 -2.74 9.89 6.79
N GLY A 156 -3.07 9.76 8.08
CA GLY A 156 -3.36 10.87 8.97
C GLY A 156 -4.72 10.71 9.66
N TYR A 157 -5.13 11.76 10.37
CA TYR A 157 -6.44 11.81 11.00
C TYR A 157 -7.40 12.62 10.15
N LYS A 158 -8.65 12.14 10.04
CA LYS A 158 -9.74 12.81 9.32
C LYS A 158 -10.89 13.06 10.29
N ASN A 159 -11.52 14.23 10.18
CA ASN A 159 -12.74 14.53 10.90
C ASN A 159 -13.89 13.69 10.33
N ASP A 160 -14.61 12.98 11.19
CA ASP A 160 -15.75 12.14 10.79
C ASP A 160 -17.04 12.92 10.50
N GLY A 161 -16.98 14.25 10.52
CA GLY A 161 -18.11 15.17 10.37
C GLY A 161 -18.77 15.56 11.69
N THR A 162 -18.38 14.94 12.81
CA THR A 162 -18.91 15.23 14.15
C THR A 162 -17.96 16.04 15.02
N GLY A 163 -16.78 16.40 14.50
CA GLY A 163 -15.71 17.03 15.28
C GLY A 163 -14.72 16.02 15.87
N LYS A 164 -14.98 14.71 15.75
CA LYS A 164 -14.07 13.66 16.19
C LYS A 164 -13.06 13.33 15.08
N LEU A 165 -11.80 13.21 15.48
CA LEU A 165 -10.73 12.71 14.62
C LEU A 165 -10.73 11.18 14.60
N THR A 166 -10.64 10.62 13.41
CA THR A 166 -10.56 9.19 13.16
C THR A 166 -9.35 8.90 12.28
N GLU A 167 -8.73 7.74 12.49
CA GLU A 167 -7.59 7.31 11.68
C GLU A 167 -8.04 7.08 10.24
N ASN A 168 -7.30 7.64 9.29
CA ASN A 168 -7.49 7.43 7.87
C ASN A 168 -6.37 6.53 7.34
N TYR A 169 -6.74 5.55 6.54
CA TYR A 169 -5.81 4.60 5.95
C TYR A 169 -5.98 4.55 4.43
N GLY A 170 -4.91 4.19 3.75
CA GLY A 170 -4.92 3.90 2.32
C GLY A 170 -4.25 2.58 2.01
N VAL A 171 -4.67 1.96 0.92
CA VAL A 171 -3.90 0.90 0.28
C VAL A 171 -2.93 1.57 -0.68
N SER A 172 -1.65 1.41 -0.40
CA SER A 172 -0.55 1.91 -1.21
C SER A 172 0.17 0.77 -1.91
N ARG A 173 0.50 0.94 -3.18
CA ARG A 173 1.35 0.02 -3.94
C ARG A 173 2.67 0.69 -4.29
N TYR A 174 3.72 -0.09 -4.22
CA TYR A 174 5.08 0.31 -4.52
C TYR A 174 5.72 -0.68 -5.48
N ARG A 175 6.56 -0.18 -6.37
CA ARG A 175 7.53 -1.00 -7.10
C ARG A 175 8.89 -0.93 -6.43
N LYS A 176 9.67 -1.99 -6.56
CA LYS A 176 11.06 -1.98 -6.14
C LYS A 176 11.84 -0.94 -6.96
N MET A 177 12.62 -0.11 -6.27
CA MET A 177 13.56 0.81 -6.90
C MET A 177 14.74 0.04 -7.51
N THR A 178 15.28 0.57 -8.60
CA THR A 178 16.62 0.17 -9.04
C THR A 178 17.67 0.67 -8.05
N THR A 179 18.87 0.08 -8.07
CA THR A 179 20.00 0.57 -7.27
C THR A 179 20.28 2.05 -7.54
N GLN A 180 20.27 2.45 -8.82
CA GLN A 180 20.49 3.84 -9.22
C GLN A 180 19.43 4.79 -8.65
N GLU A 181 18.15 4.45 -8.74
CA GLU A 181 17.08 5.29 -8.19
C GLU A 181 17.25 5.50 -6.68
N LEU A 182 17.56 4.44 -5.95
CA LEU A 182 17.77 4.52 -4.51
C LEU A 182 19.00 5.37 -4.15
N GLU A 183 20.12 5.17 -4.84
CA GLU A 183 21.35 5.95 -4.63
C GLU A 183 21.13 7.44 -4.93
N GLU A 184 20.42 7.75 -6.01
CA GLU A 184 20.06 9.12 -6.37
C GLU A 184 19.21 9.75 -5.25
N MET A 185 18.16 9.09 -4.79
CA MET A 185 17.29 9.61 -3.73
C MET A 185 18.04 9.80 -2.40
N GLN A 186 18.89 8.84 -2.02
CA GLN A 186 19.70 8.96 -0.80
C GLN A 186 20.67 10.16 -0.85
N LYS A 187 21.14 10.53 -2.05
CA LYS A 187 22.04 11.67 -2.27
C LYS A 187 21.32 13.01 -2.37
N THR A 188 20.17 13.06 -3.05
CA THR A 188 19.49 14.32 -3.37
C THR A 188 18.53 14.79 -2.28
N TYR A 189 17.90 13.86 -1.55
CA TYR A 189 16.94 14.22 -0.50
C TYR A 189 17.67 14.69 0.75
N ILE A 190 17.26 15.84 1.27
CA ILE A 190 17.88 16.49 2.42
C ILE A 190 17.32 15.84 3.69
N GLU A 191 18.20 15.45 4.61
CA GLU A 191 17.75 14.93 5.91
C GLU A 191 17.00 16.04 6.66
N LYS A 192 15.78 15.73 7.10
CA LYS A 192 15.03 16.65 7.93
C LYS A 192 15.71 16.72 9.31
N PRO A 193 16.07 17.92 9.81
CA PRO A 193 16.65 18.08 11.13
C PRO A 193 15.67 17.69 12.25
#